data_AF-A0A6G0N852-F1
#
_entry.id   AF-A0A6G0N852-F1
#
_cell.length_a   1.000
_cell.length_b   1.000
_cell.length_c   1.000
_cell.angle_alpha   90.00
_cell.angle_beta   90.00
_cell.angle_gamma   90.00
#
_symmetry.space_group_name_H-M   'P 1'
#
loop_
_entity.id
_entity.type
_entity.pdbx_description
1 polymer ?
#
loop_
_entity_poly.entity_id
_entity_poly.type
_entity_poly.pdbx_seq_one_letter_code
_entity_poly.pdbx_strand_id
1 'polypeptide(L)' 'MTVKSTFDHALLKMLCKYDWEVPFESITEERILTEIDKIVNNVKNGSIVNIDALFDDELRMDLHESDG' A
#
# COMPACT_ATOMS: atom_id res chain seq x y z
N MET A 1 12.84 20.15 -10.69
CA MET A 1 11.84 19.53 -9.80
C MET A 1 12.27 18.08 -9.63
N THR A 2 12.42 17.60 -8.40
CA THR A 2 12.82 16.21 -8.13
C THR A 2 11.62 15.40 -7.64
N VAL A 3 11.60 14.10 -7.86
CA VAL A 3 10.53 13.21 -7.37
C VAL A 3 10.46 13.29 -5.85
N LYS A 4 11.59 13.37 -5.12
CA LYS A 4 11.55 13.62 -3.66
C LYS A 4 10.77 14.88 -3.29
N SER A 5 10.93 15.96 -4.05
CA SER A 5 10.28 17.25 -3.77
C SER A 5 8.79 17.29 -4.08
N THR A 6 8.25 16.29 -4.79
CA THR A 6 6.82 16.19 -5.09
C THR A 6 6.02 15.45 -4.02
N PHE A 7 6.69 14.76 -3.10
CA PHE A 7 6.05 14.11 -1.97
C PHE A 7 5.90 15.08 -0.80
N ASP A 8 4.81 14.91 -0.05
CA ASP A 8 4.78 15.42 1.32
C ASP A 8 5.94 14.81 2.12
N HIS A 9 6.63 15.66 2.87
CA HIS A 9 7.85 15.25 3.57
C HIS A 9 7.57 14.24 4.69
N ALA A 10 6.45 14.38 5.42
CA ALA A 10 6.08 13.45 6.47
C ALA A 10 5.66 12.10 5.89
N LEU A 11 4.91 12.12 4.78
CA LEU A 11 4.55 10.91 4.04
C LEU A 11 5.79 10.15 3.55
N LEU A 12 6.72 10.83 2.88
CA LEU A 12 7.93 10.17 2.37
C LEU A 12 8.77 9.57 3.49
N LYS A 13 8.86 10.26 4.63
CA LYS A 13 9.57 9.77 5.83
C LYS A 13 8.91 8.53 6.43
N MET A 14 7.57 8.50 6.46
CA MET A 14 6.81 7.32 6.88
C MET A 14 7.08 6.14 5.94
N LEU A 15 6.93 6.32 4.63
CA LEU A 15 7.15 5.26 3.63
C LEU A 15 8.56 4.67 3.71
N CYS A 16 9.58 5.54 3.82
CA CYS A 16 10.96 5.11 3.98
C CYS A 16 11.16 4.23 5.22
N LYS A 17 10.53 4.60 6.34
CA LYS A 17 10.70 3.91 7.63
C LYS A 17 9.93 2.59 7.70
N TYR A 18 8.69 2.57 7.23
CA TYR A 18 7.76 1.47 7.51
C TYR A 18 7.58 0.52 6.33
N ASP A 19 7.55 1.03 5.10
CA ASP A 19 7.25 0.18 3.93
C ASP A 19 8.52 -0.23 3.19
N TRP A 20 9.42 0.73 2.95
CA TRP A 20 10.60 0.49 2.11
C TRP A 20 11.82 0.04 2.91
N GLU A 21 11.80 0.25 4.24
CA GLU A 21 12.89 -0.05 5.18
C GLU A 21 14.24 0.55 4.75
N VAL A 22 14.21 1.76 4.16
CA VAL A 22 15.40 2.50 3.73
C VAL A 22 15.57 3.75 4.59
N PRO A 23 16.79 4.09 5.05
CA PRO A 23 17.03 5.37 5.70
C PRO A 23 16.63 6.54 4.79
N PHE A 24 15.87 7.49 5.35
CA PHE A 24 15.38 8.66 4.60
C PHE A 24 16.51 9.44 3.91
N GLU A 25 17.68 9.54 4.56
CA GLU A 25 18.84 10.25 4.00
C GLU A 25 19.47 9.53 2.80
N SER A 26 19.32 8.22 2.72
CA SER A 26 19.89 7.40 1.64
C SER A 26 18.92 7.11 0.50
N ILE A 27 17.65 7.52 0.62
CA ILE A 27 16.65 7.25 -0.43
C ILE A 27 17.08 7.94 -1.72
N THR A 28 16.95 7.27 -2.87
CA THR A 28 17.28 7.85 -4.18
C THR A 28 16.03 8.04 -5.01
N GLU A 29 16.09 8.91 -6.01
CA GLU A 29 15.00 9.13 -6.96
C GLU A 29 14.60 7.83 -7.66
N GLU A 30 15.59 7.05 -8.11
CA GLU A 30 15.40 5.74 -8.74
C GLU A 30 14.70 4.75 -7.80
N ARG A 31 15.05 4.73 -6.51
CA ARG A 31 14.40 3.85 -5.55
C ARG A 31 12.94 4.24 -5.35
N ILE A 32 12.63 5.52 -5.26
CA ILE A 32 11.24 6.00 -5.14
C ILE A 32 10.41 5.54 -6.34
N LEU A 33 10.93 5.73 -7.55
CA LEU A 33 10.26 5.28 -8.78
C LEU A 33 10.07 3.77 -8.81
N THR A 34 11.08 3.00 -8.41
CA THR A 34 11.01 1.54 -8.34
C THR A 34 9.92 1.06 -7.37
N GLU A 35 9.80 1.68 -6.21
CA GLU A 35 8.77 1.31 -5.22
C GLU A 35 7.36 1.69 -5.69
N ILE A 36 7.21 2.85 -6.34
CA ILE A 36 5.94 3.23 -6.99
C ILE A 36 5.56 2.21 -8.06
N ASP A 37 6.52 1.82 -8.92
CA ASP A 37 6.28 0.84 -9.98
C ASP A 37 5.88 -0.52 -9.42
N LYS A 38 6.46 -0.95 -8.29
CA LYS A 38 6.02 -2.17 -7.60
C LYS A 38 4.57 -2.08 -7.15
N ILE A 39 4.16 -0.97 -6.53
CA ILE A 39 2.77 -0.76 -6.09
C ILE A 39 1.84 -0.78 -7.30
N VAL A 40 2.16 -0.03 -8.34
CA VAL A 40 1.33 0.07 -9.56
C VAL A 40 1.25 -1.29 -10.28
N ASN A 41 2.35 -2.04 -10.37
CA ASN A 41 2.36 -3.35 -10.99
C ASN A 41 1.62 -4.40 -10.13
N ASN A 42 1.72 -4.32 -8.81
CA ASN A 42 0.92 -5.18 -7.92
C ASN A 42 -0.59 -4.92 -8.08
N VAL A 43 -1.00 -3.65 -8.24
CA VAL A 43 -2.40 -3.30 -8.55
C VAL A 43 -2.80 -3.85 -9.92
N LYS A 44 -2.00 -3.60 -10.96
CA LYS A 44 -2.31 -4.00 -12.34
C LYS A 44 -2.35 -5.51 -12.53
N ASN A 45 -1.51 -6.25 -11.80
CA ASN A 45 -1.44 -7.70 -11.87
C ASN A 45 -2.44 -8.39 -10.92
N GLY A 46 -3.29 -7.64 -10.22
CA GLY A 46 -4.26 -8.20 -9.27
C GLY A 46 -3.64 -8.82 -8.01
N SER A 47 -2.37 -8.53 -7.72
CA SER A 47 -1.67 -8.99 -6.51
C SER A 47 -2.11 -8.23 -5.26
N ILE A 48 -2.70 -7.04 -5.41
CA ILE A 48 -3.49 -6.42 -4.35
C ILE A 48 -4.87 -7.05 -4.42
N VAL A 49 -5.14 -7.92 -3.47
CA VAL A 49 -6.42 -8.59 -3.35
C VAL A 49 -7.51 -7.52 -3.29
N ASN A 50 -8.55 -7.68 -4.10
CA ASN A 50 -9.70 -6.79 -4.04
C ASN A 50 -10.30 -6.91 -2.64
N ILE A 51 -10.04 -5.90 -1.81
CA ILE A 51 -10.46 -5.88 -0.40
C ILE A 51 -11.97 -6.04 -0.33
N ASP A 52 -12.75 -5.42 -1.23
CA ASP A 52 -14.20 -5.59 -1.25
C ASP A 52 -14.60 -7.06 -1.50
N ALA A 53 -13.91 -7.74 -2.42
CA ALA A 53 -14.16 -9.15 -2.70
C ALA A 53 -13.72 -10.09 -1.56
N LEU A 54 -12.64 -9.77 -0.85
CA LEU A 54 -12.22 -10.50 0.35
C LEU A 54 -13.24 -10.34 1.48
N PHE A 55 -13.74 -9.13 1.69
CA PHE A 55 -14.74 -8.86 2.71
C PHE A 55 -16.06 -9.56 2.38
N ASP A 56 -16.48 -9.61 1.11
CA ASP A 56 -17.68 -10.36 0.70
C ASP A 56 -17.56 -11.88 0.90
N ASP A 57 -16.37 -12.46 0.69
CA ASP A 57 -16.15 -13.91 0.82
C ASP A 57 -15.95 -14.34 2.28
N GLU A 58 -15.17 -13.58 3.05
CA GLU A 58 -14.76 -13.94 4.41
C GLU A 58 -15.77 -13.49 5.48
N LEU A 59 -16.54 -12.42 5.21
CA LEU A 59 -17.48 -11.81 6.16
C LEU A 59 -18.92 -12.26 5.87
N ARG A 60 -19.14 -13.58 5.79
CA ARG A 60 -20.48 -14.18 5.80
C ARG A 60 -21.05 -14.05 7.22
N MET A 61 -21.79 -12.97 7.45
CA MET A 61 -22.59 -12.83 8.67
C MET A 61 -23.68 -13.90 8.65
N ASP A 62 -23.50 -14.96 9.44
CA ASP A 62 -24.52 -15.99 9.60
C ASP A 62 -25.67 -15.41 10.44
N LEU A 63 -26.74 -15.01 9.74
CA LEU A 63 -27.95 -14.45 10.33
C LEU A 63 -28.91 -15.52 10.86
N HIS A 64 -28.46 -16.78 11.00
CA HIS A 64 -29.24 -17.88 11.58
C HIS A 64 -29.19 -17.94 13.12
N GLU A 65 -28.61 -16.95 13.80
CA GLU A 65 -28.87 -16.76 15.23
C GLU A 65 -30.26 -16.14 15.37
N SER A 66 -31.27 -17.00 15.59
CA SER A 66 -32.57 -16.57 16.08
C SER A 66 -32.36 -15.96 17.46
N ASP A 67 -32.78 -14.70 17.65
CA ASP A 67 -32.95 -14.10 18.98
C ASP A 67 -33.97 -14.95 19.76
N GLY A 68 -33.47 -15.94 20.51
CA GLY A 68 -34.23 -16.86 21.36
C GLY A 68 -34.04 -16.56 22.83
#